data_AF-A0A368FED1-F1
#
_entry.id   AF-A0A368FED1-F1
#
_cell.length_a   1.000
_cell.length_b   1.000
_cell.length_c   1.000
_cell.angle_alpha   90.00
_cell.angle_beta   90.00
_cell.angle_gamma   90.00
#
_symmetry.space_group_name_H-M   'P 1'
#
loop_
_entity.id
_entity.type
_entity.pdbx_description
1 polymer ?
#
loop_
_entity_poly.entity_id
_entity_poly.type
_entity_poly.pdbx_seq_one_letter_code
_entity_poly.pdbx_strand_id
1 'polypeptide(L)'
;MKELVRACAGHEVIRPPPGVLIIITSDMVTEDELNRMCARAVFMEVCIEIKNSKFKSLRCPNLKELKPCRPGRPALRIEYNVNFEVLLIPPNVKYPPGAQIIEVKRNPPLRKDIIRQLQRWCPHCRITPDYGLLIYPT
;
A
#
# COMPACT_ATOMS: atom_id res chain seq x y z
N MET A 1 6.65 -11.59 12.11
CA MET A 1 5.85 -10.59 11.36
C MET A 1 4.36 -10.90 11.40
N LYS A 2 3.93 -12.11 11.02
CA LYS A 2 2.51 -12.51 11.01
C LYS A 2 1.77 -12.22 12.33
N GLU A 3 2.36 -12.58 13.47
CA GLU A 3 1.79 -12.30 14.80
C GLU A 3 1.66 -10.80 15.10
N LEU A 4 2.59 -9.97 14.61
CA LEU A 4 2.49 -8.51 14.74
C LEU A 4 1.29 -7.97 13.93
N VAL A 5 1.12 -8.42 12.68
CA VAL A 5 0.01 -7.98 11.83
C VAL A 5 -1.34 -8.41 12.42
N ARG A 6 -1.41 -9.61 13.00
CA ARG A 6 -2.58 -10.08 13.74
C ARG A 6 -2.84 -9.24 14.99
N ALA A 7 -1.80 -8.91 15.76
CA ALA A 7 -1.92 -8.05 16.93
C ALA A 7 -2.34 -6.62 16.57
N CYS A 8 -1.98 -6.11 15.40
CA CYS A 8 -2.42 -4.80 14.92
C CYS A 8 -3.87 -4.79 14.39
N ALA A 9 -4.50 -5.96 14.20
CA ALA A 9 -5.88 -6.01 13.73
C ALA A 9 -6.83 -5.33 14.73
N GLY A 10 -7.62 -4.39 14.24
CA GLY A 10 -8.59 -3.64 15.05
C GLY A 10 -8.03 -2.42 15.78
N HIS A 11 -6.71 -2.18 15.73
CA HIS A 11 -6.09 -0.97 16.28
C HIS A 11 -6.22 0.22 15.32
N GLU A 12 -6.41 1.42 15.88
CA GLU A 12 -6.50 2.66 15.11
C GLU A 12 -5.13 3.30 14.83
N VAL A 13 -4.16 3.06 15.71
CA VAL A 13 -2.80 3.61 15.60
C VAL A 13 -1.82 2.45 15.49
N ILE A 14 -1.14 2.36 14.35
CA ILE A 14 -0.08 1.39 14.10
C ILE A 14 1.23 2.17 14.01
N ARG A 15 1.99 2.18 15.11
CA ARG A 15 3.27 2.87 15.20
C ARG A 15 4.28 1.99 15.95
N PRO A 16 5.51 1.82 15.43
CA PRO A 16 6.54 1.10 16.16
C PRO A 16 7.05 1.87 17.39
N PRO A 17 7.61 1.17 18.38
CA PRO A 17 8.48 1.80 19.38
C PRO A 17 9.69 2.50 18.74
N PRO A 18 10.30 3.50 19.42
CA PRO A 18 11.52 4.15 18.94
C PRO A 18 12.62 3.13 18.58
N GLY A 19 13.24 3.31 17.42
CA GLY A 19 14.30 2.43 16.91
C GLY A 19 13.81 1.14 16.22
N VAL A 20 12.49 0.88 16.21
CA VAL A 20 11.90 -0.29 15.53
C VAL A 20 11.26 0.13 14.22
N LEU A 21 11.37 -0.72 13.19
CA LEU A 21 10.71 -0.53 11.89
C LEU A 21 9.66 -1.61 11.68
N ILE A 22 8.45 -1.22 11.25
CA ILE A 22 7.44 -2.17 10.77
C ILE A 22 7.55 -2.26 9.25
N ILE A 23 8.07 -3.40 8.77
CA ILE A 23 8.14 -3.73 7.34
C ILE A 23 7.34 -5.01 7.11
N ILE A 24 6.25 -4.92 6.37
CA ILE A 24 5.35 -6.03 6.06
C ILE A 24 5.46 -6.33 4.58
N THR A 25 5.64 -7.60 4.23
CA THR A 25 5.78 -8.03 2.83
C THR A 25 4.76 -9.13 2.52
N SER A 26 4.34 -9.23 1.26
CA SER A 26 3.26 -10.16 0.82
C SER A 26 3.61 -11.65 0.96
N ASP A 27 4.87 -11.99 1.21
CA ASP A 27 5.33 -13.34 1.56
C ASP A 27 5.13 -13.67 3.06
N MET A 28 4.97 -12.66 3.92
CA MET A 28 4.85 -12.85 5.37
C MET A 28 3.41 -12.96 5.88
N VAL A 29 2.43 -12.49 5.11
CA VAL A 29 1.03 -12.35 5.52
C VAL A 29 0.08 -12.67 4.39
N THR A 30 -1.17 -13.00 4.72
CA THR A 30 -2.24 -13.09 3.71
C THR A 30 -2.84 -11.72 3.42
N GLU A 31 -3.50 -11.60 2.26
CA GLU A 31 -4.27 -10.38 1.91
C GLU A 31 -5.31 -10.05 2.99
N ASP A 32 -5.99 -11.07 3.49
CA ASP A 32 -7.04 -10.95 4.49
C ASP A 32 -6.50 -10.50 5.87
N GLU A 33 -5.33 -11.00 6.28
CA GLU A 33 -4.64 -10.49 7.48
C GLU A 33 -4.23 -9.02 7.33
N LEU A 34 -3.68 -8.65 6.17
CA LEU A 34 -3.25 -7.27 5.91
C LEU A 34 -4.45 -6.31 5.82
N ASN A 35 -5.56 -6.73 5.20
CA ASN A 35 -6.78 -5.94 5.13
C ASN A 35 -7.44 -5.79 6.50
N ARG A 36 -7.45 -6.83 7.35
CA ARG A 36 -7.92 -6.71 8.74
C ARG A 36 -7.10 -5.71 9.56
N MET A 37 -5.79 -5.68 9.37
CA MET A 37 -4.92 -4.69 9.99
C MET A 37 -5.31 -3.26 9.55
N CYS A 38 -5.56 -3.08 8.25
CA CYS A 38 -5.94 -1.77 7.70
C CYS A 38 -7.39 -1.35 7.97
N ALA A 39 -8.30 -2.28 8.29
CA ALA A 39 -9.73 -2.02 8.36
C ALA A 39 -10.12 -0.92 9.36
N ARG A 40 -9.43 -0.83 10.50
CA ARG A 40 -9.65 0.19 11.54
C ARG A 40 -8.54 1.24 11.64
N ALA A 41 -7.42 1.04 10.95
CA ALA A 41 -6.27 1.92 11.06
C ALA A 41 -6.61 3.34 10.59
N VAL A 42 -6.33 4.31 11.46
CA VAL A 42 -6.46 5.76 11.25
C VAL A 42 -5.09 6.41 11.08
N PHE A 43 -4.08 5.91 11.78
CA PHE A 43 -2.67 6.31 11.64
C PHE A 43 -1.81 5.07 11.40
N MET A 44 -0.91 5.12 10.43
CA MET A 44 0.10 4.08 10.23
C MET A 44 1.49 4.67 9.97
N GLU A 45 2.50 4.12 10.64
CA GLU A 45 3.92 4.34 10.36
C GLU A 45 4.57 2.99 10.04
N VAL A 46 4.52 2.63 8.76
CA VAL A 46 4.84 1.28 8.27
C VAL A 46 5.43 1.34 6.86
N CYS A 47 6.08 0.26 6.43
CA CYS A 47 6.36 0.00 5.03
C CYS A 47 5.73 -1.33 4.63
N ILE A 48 4.82 -1.31 3.66
CA ILE A 48 4.12 -2.48 3.14
C ILE A 48 4.61 -2.71 1.71
N GLU A 49 5.13 -3.90 1.43
CA GLU A 49 5.55 -4.30 0.08
C GLU A 49 4.73 -5.48 -0.42
N ILE A 50 3.90 -5.23 -1.42
CA ILE A 50 3.11 -6.26 -2.10
C ILE A 50 3.77 -6.49 -3.46
N LYS A 51 4.53 -7.57 -3.59
CA LYS A 51 5.34 -7.85 -4.77
C LYS A 51 5.14 -9.28 -5.25
N ASN A 52 5.01 -9.47 -6.56
CA ASN A 52 4.90 -10.79 -7.19
C ASN A 52 3.88 -11.70 -6.48
N SER A 53 2.75 -11.13 -6.05
CA SER A 53 1.79 -11.79 -5.19
C SER A 53 0.47 -12.06 -5.91
N LYS A 54 -0.36 -12.90 -5.29
CA LYS A 54 -1.73 -13.16 -5.74
C LYS A 54 -2.75 -12.17 -5.16
N PHE A 55 -2.29 -11.13 -4.46
CA PHE A 55 -3.19 -10.18 -3.82
C PHE A 55 -4.01 -9.44 -4.87
N LYS A 56 -5.30 -9.28 -4.59
CA LYS A 56 -6.25 -8.51 -5.37
C LYS A 56 -6.46 -7.11 -4.82
N SER A 57 -6.36 -6.95 -3.50
CA SER A 57 -6.65 -5.66 -2.89
C SER A 57 -5.90 -5.36 -1.59
N LEU A 58 -5.66 -4.07 -1.36
CA LEU A 58 -5.33 -3.50 -0.07
C LEU A 58 -6.32 -2.37 0.24
N ARG A 59 -7.00 -2.44 1.38
CA ARG A 59 -8.08 -1.53 1.75
C ARG A 59 -7.90 -0.98 3.15
N CYS A 60 -7.57 0.32 3.24
CA CYS A 60 -7.39 1.03 4.51
C CYS A 60 -8.41 2.18 4.59
N PRO A 61 -9.72 1.88 4.75
CA PRO A 61 -10.81 2.83 4.52
C PRO A 61 -10.88 3.98 5.52
N ASN A 62 -10.32 3.80 6.72
CA ASN A 62 -10.38 4.78 7.81
C ASN A 62 -9.10 5.61 7.97
N LEU A 63 -8.13 5.40 7.08
CA LEU A 63 -6.82 6.02 7.20
C LEU A 63 -6.93 7.54 7.07
N LYS A 64 -6.28 8.25 8.01
CA LYS A 64 -6.17 9.72 8.02
C LYS A 64 -4.72 10.18 7.89
N GLU A 65 -3.75 9.36 8.30
CA GLU A 65 -2.33 9.68 8.17
C GLU A 65 -1.50 8.43 7.87
N LEU A 66 -0.58 8.55 6.92
CA LEU A 66 0.34 7.51 6.52
C LEU A 66 1.77 8.04 6.50
N LYS A 67 2.66 7.38 7.24
CA LYS A 67 4.09 7.65 7.25
C LYS A 67 4.86 6.42 6.77
N PRO A 68 5.94 6.61 6.00
CA PRO A 68 6.84 5.52 5.72
C PRO A 68 7.57 5.11 7.00
N CYS A 69 7.88 3.82 7.13
CA CYS A 69 8.67 3.32 8.24
C CYS A 69 10.05 4.02 8.36
N ARG A 70 10.60 4.55 7.26
CA ARG A 70 11.85 5.32 7.26
C ARG A 70 11.95 6.30 6.08
N PRO A 71 12.76 7.36 6.18
CA PRO A 71 13.02 8.28 5.06
C PRO A 71 13.55 7.57 3.81
N GLY A 72 13.18 8.09 2.63
CA GLY A 72 13.64 7.57 1.33
C GLY A 72 13.02 6.24 0.89
N ARG A 73 12.10 5.65 1.68
CA ARG A 73 11.35 4.44 1.31
C ARG A 73 9.86 4.76 1.21
N PRO A 74 9.14 4.21 0.23
CA PRO A 74 7.69 4.32 0.21
C PRO A 74 7.03 3.55 1.33
N ALA A 75 5.94 4.13 1.87
CA ALA A 75 5.09 3.44 2.83
C ALA A 75 4.35 2.28 2.16
N LEU A 76 3.90 2.44 0.91
CA LEU A 76 3.29 1.37 0.12
C LEU A 76 4.07 1.15 -1.17
N ARG A 77 4.54 -0.07 -1.37
CA ARG A 77 5.23 -0.50 -2.59
C ARG A 77 4.49 -1.68 -3.21
N ILE A 78 3.83 -1.46 -4.33
CA ILE A 78 2.98 -2.45 -4.98
C ILE A 78 3.52 -2.70 -6.39
N GLU A 79 4.14 -3.86 -6.61
CA GLU A 79 4.85 -4.13 -7.85
C GLU A 79 4.61 -5.53 -8.41
N TYR A 80 4.45 -5.64 -9.73
CA TYR A 80 4.39 -6.92 -10.43
C TYR A 80 3.27 -7.86 -9.93
N ASN A 81 2.10 -7.32 -9.57
CA ASN A 81 0.96 -8.11 -9.12
C ASN A 81 -0.10 -8.18 -10.23
N VAL A 82 -0.14 -9.31 -10.93
CA VAL A 82 -1.01 -9.53 -12.10
C VAL A 82 -2.51 -9.60 -11.79
N ASN A 83 -2.88 -9.68 -10.51
CA ASN A 83 -4.26 -9.76 -10.04
C ASN A 83 -4.68 -8.54 -9.20
N PHE A 84 -3.79 -7.56 -8.98
CA PHE A 84 -4.03 -6.48 -8.04
C PHE A 84 -4.89 -5.38 -8.67
N GLU A 85 -6.13 -5.28 -8.23
CA GLU A 85 -7.17 -4.43 -8.83
C GLU A 85 -7.47 -3.18 -8.01
N VAL A 86 -7.32 -3.25 -6.67
CA VAL A 86 -7.80 -2.22 -5.76
C VAL A 86 -6.77 -1.84 -4.71
N LEU A 87 -6.32 -0.59 -4.76
CA LEU A 87 -5.73 0.09 -3.60
C LEU A 87 -6.72 1.15 -3.11
N LEU A 88 -7.32 0.93 -1.94
CA LEU A 88 -8.22 1.90 -1.32
C LEU A 88 -7.48 2.64 -0.19
N ILE A 89 -7.15 3.91 -0.47
CA ILE A 89 -6.66 4.89 0.48
C ILE A 89 -7.56 6.13 0.34
N PRO A 90 -8.14 6.68 1.43
CA PRO A 90 -8.96 7.88 1.36
C PRO A 90 -8.19 9.06 0.76
N PRO A 91 -8.84 9.91 -0.08
CA PRO A 91 -8.16 10.97 -0.83
C PRO A 91 -7.59 12.10 0.05
N ASN A 92 -7.99 12.19 1.32
CA ASN A 92 -7.57 13.23 2.26
C ASN A 92 -6.54 12.74 3.30
N VAL A 93 -5.93 11.56 3.08
CA VAL A 93 -4.89 11.03 3.97
C VAL A 93 -3.69 11.97 3.96
N LYS A 94 -3.21 12.35 5.14
CA LYS A 94 -2.00 13.15 5.29
C LYS A 94 -0.76 12.28 5.17
N TYR A 95 0.31 12.82 4.60
CA TYR A 95 1.62 12.19 4.55
C TYR A 95 2.71 13.25 4.68
N PRO A 96 3.95 12.89 5.09
CA PRO A 96 5.02 13.86 5.24
C PRO A 96 5.34 14.58 3.92
N PRO A 97 5.50 15.92 3.92
CA PRO A 97 5.84 16.67 2.71
C PRO A 97 7.10 16.13 2.03
N GLY A 98 7.06 16.01 0.71
CA GLY A 98 8.19 15.51 -0.09
C GLY A 98 8.46 14.00 0.04
N ALA A 99 7.73 13.27 0.89
CA ALA A 99 7.88 11.83 0.98
C ALA A 99 7.39 11.14 -0.30
N GLN A 100 8.17 10.19 -0.80
CA GLN A 100 7.72 9.22 -1.80
C GLN A 100 6.77 8.23 -1.12
N ILE A 101 5.51 8.60 -0.85
CA ILE A 101 4.66 7.80 0.04
C ILE A 101 4.16 6.50 -0.60
N ILE A 102 4.00 6.48 -1.93
CA ILE A 102 3.54 5.33 -2.70
C ILE A 102 4.41 5.09 -3.94
N GLU A 103 4.73 3.83 -4.20
CA GLU A 103 5.26 3.32 -5.47
C GLU A 103 4.34 2.21 -6.01
N VAL A 104 3.79 2.41 -7.20
CA VAL A 104 2.93 1.44 -7.91
C VAL A 104 3.45 1.26 -9.32
N LYS A 105 3.83 0.04 -9.67
CA LYS A 105 4.25 -0.31 -11.04
C LYS A 105 3.90 -1.75 -11.39
N ARG A 106 3.62 -2.00 -12.65
CA ARG A 106 3.36 -3.32 -13.25
C ARG A 106 2.25 -4.05 -12.50
N ASN A 107 1.13 -3.36 -12.29
CA ASN A 107 -0.11 -3.94 -11.78
C ASN A 107 -1.23 -3.66 -12.81
N PRO A 108 -1.27 -4.41 -13.95
CA PRO A 108 -2.16 -4.07 -15.06
C PRO A 108 -3.66 -4.00 -14.76
N PRO A 109 -4.21 -4.84 -13.84
CA PRO A 109 -5.62 -4.76 -13.48
C PRO A 109 -5.98 -3.57 -12.58
N LEU A 110 -5.00 -2.82 -12.08
CA LEU A 110 -5.27 -1.72 -11.15
C LEU A 110 -6.20 -0.70 -11.83
N ARG A 111 -7.33 -0.44 -11.19
CA ARG A 111 -8.39 0.36 -11.82
C ARG A 111 -7.92 1.78 -12.15
N LYS A 112 -8.30 2.27 -13.33
CA LYS A 112 -7.93 3.59 -13.86
C LYS A 112 -8.34 4.75 -12.95
N ASP A 113 -9.51 4.66 -12.33
CA ASP A 113 -10.01 5.66 -11.39
C ASP A 113 -9.17 5.73 -10.12
N ILE A 114 -8.72 4.58 -9.61
CA ILE A 114 -7.80 4.51 -8.46
C ILE A 114 -6.45 5.14 -8.83
N ILE A 115 -5.89 4.81 -9.99
CA ILE A 115 -4.64 5.43 -10.48
C ILE A 115 -4.77 6.96 -10.51
N ARG A 116 -5.84 7.48 -11.12
CA ARG A 116 -6.09 8.92 -11.19
C ARG A 116 -6.25 9.56 -9.81
N GLN A 117 -6.95 8.90 -8.89
CA GLN A 117 -7.10 9.38 -7.52
C GLN A 117 -5.74 9.48 -6.81
N LEU A 118 -4.93 8.42 -6.90
CA LEU A 118 -3.62 8.37 -6.26
C LEU A 118 -2.65 9.41 -6.84
N GLN A 119 -2.67 9.62 -8.16
CA GLN A 119 -1.87 10.65 -8.83
C GLN A 119 -2.28 12.08 -8.42
N ARG A 120 -3.58 12.33 -8.21
CA ARG A 120 -4.06 13.63 -7.68
C ARG A 120 -3.66 13.84 -6.23
N TRP A 121 -3.76 12.79 -5.42
CA TRP A 121 -3.45 12.84 -3.99
C TRP A 121 -1.93 12.94 -3.71
N CYS A 122 -1.12 12.24 -4.49
CA CYS A 122 0.34 12.31 -4.44
C CYS A 122 0.95 12.54 -5.84
N PRO A 123 1.00 13.80 -6.31
CA PRO A 123 1.53 14.14 -7.64
C PRO A 123 3.01 13.78 -7.84
N HIS A 124 3.77 13.67 -6.76
CA HIS A 124 5.19 13.32 -6.79
C HIS A 124 5.47 11.83 -6.62
N CYS A 125 4.44 11.01 -6.36
CA CYS A 125 4.59 9.56 -6.20
C CYS A 125 4.82 8.85 -7.55
N ARG A 126 5.51 7.72 -7.49
CA ARG A 126 5.79 6.89 -8.67
C ARG A 126 4.63 5.94 -8.94
N ILE A 127 3.70 6.37 -9.79
CA ILE A 127 2.52 5.57 -10.15
C ILE A 127 2.52 5.40 -11.66
N THR A 128 2.95 4.22 -12.13
CA THR A 128 2.99 3.89 -13.55
C THR A 128 1.71 3.16 -13.94
N PRO A 129 0.92 3.71 -14.88
CA PRO A 129 -0.20 3.00 -15.45
C PRO A 129 0.33 1.94 -16.42
N ASP A 130 0.39 0.70 -15.99
CA ASP A 130 0.73 -0.42 -16.86
C ASP A 130 -0.54 -0.97 -17.49
N TYR A 131 -1.19 -0.16 -18.33
CA TYR A 131 -2.25 -0.67 -19.19
C TYR A 131 -1.62 -1.73 -20.06
N GLY A 132 -2.02 -2.99 -19.87
CA GLY A 132 -1.46 -4.11 -20.61
C GLY A 132 -1.44 -3.78 -22.09
N LEU A 133 -0.25 -3.48 -22.62
CA LEU A 133 0.12 -3.95 -23.94
C LEU A 133 0.20 -5.47 -23.81
N LEU A 134 -0.97 -6.12 -23.80
CA LEU A 134 -1.08 -7.51 -24.20
C LEU A 134 -0.82 -7.52 -25.72
N ILE A 135 0.44 -7.31 -26.10
CA ILE A 135 0.91 -7.79 -27.39
C ILE A 135 1.05 -9.29 -27.17
N TYR A 136 -0.03 -10.02 -27.43
CA TYR A 136 0.11 -11.43 -27.77
C TYR A 136 0.95 -11.46 -29.05
N PRO A 137 2.15 -12.07 -29.07
CA PRO A 137 2.76 -12.38 -30.35
C PRO A 137 1.84 -13.39 -31.03
N THR A 138 1.31 -13.00 -32.18
CA THR A 138 0.62 -13.87 -33.15
C THR A 138 1.50 -15.02 -33.57
#